data_AF-A0A359LXQ8-F1
#
_entry.id   AF-A0A359LXQ8-F1
#
_cell.length_a   1.000
_cell.length_b   1.000
_cell.length_c   1.000
_cell.angle_alpha   90.00
_cell.angle_beta   90.00
_cell.angle_gamma   90.00
#
_symmetry.space_group_name_H-M   'P 1'
#
loop_
_entity.id
_entity.type
_entity.pdbx_description
1 polymer ?
#
loop_
_entity_poly.entity_id
_entity_poly.type
_entity_poly.pdbx_seq_one_letter_code
_entity_poly.pdbx_strand_id
1 'polypeptide(L)'
;MSGVKLYQTAPTRKYDPNFQSDTETYEKETTFLLAAELARTAPPGPLELTARLRYQMCDDRQCLPPKRITAAAVLTVDPAAPAAAFVLPAG
;
A
#
# COMPACT_ATOMS: atom_id res chain seq x y z
N MET A 1 -4.22 -17.18 -6.58
CA MET A 1 -4.22 -15.83 -5.98
C MET A 1 -3.30 -14.98 -6.84
N SER A 2 -3.84 -14.15 -7.72
CA SER A 2 -3.01 -13.18 -8.46
C SER A 2 -2.40 -12.24 -7.44
N GLY A 3 -1.07 -12.25 -7.34
CA GLY A 3 -0.34 -11.58 -6.26
C GLY A 3 -0.42 -10.06 -6.40
N VAL A 4 -0.74 -9.38 -5.31
CA VAL A 4 -0.52 -7.94 -5.20
C VAL A 4 0.89 -7.74 -4.68
N LYS A 5 1.72 -6.98 -5.38
CA LYS A 5 3.06 -6.56 -4.93
C LYS A 5 2.96 -5.18 -4.30
N LEU A 6 3.52 -5.03 -3.11
CA LEU A 6 3.63 -3.76 -2.40
C LEU A 6 5.03 -3.19 -2.60
N TYR A 7 5.10 -1.95 -3.04
CA TYR A 7 6.31 -1.15 -3.11
C TYR A 7 6.15 -0.01 -2.10
N GLN A 8 7.05 0.06 -1.15
CA GLN A 8 7.08 1.06 -0.10
C GLN A 8 8.40 1.82 -0.21
N THR A 9 8.42 3.09 0.18
CA THR A 9 9.68 3.81 0.35
C THR A 9 10.54 3.10 1.40
N ALA A 10 11.86 3.22 1.30
CA ALA A 10 12.76 2.65 2.31
C ALA A 10 12.39 3.13 3.74
N PRO A 11 12.00 2.22 4.65
CA PRO A 11 11.69 2.59 6.03
C PRO A 11 12.96 2.79 6.85
N THR A 12 12.85 3.55 7.94
CA THR A 12 13.88 3.56 8.99
C THR A 12 13.71 2.30 9.83
N ARG A 13 14.72 1.44 9.85
CA ARG A 13 14.72 0.25 10.71
C ARG A 13 15.51 0.48 11.98
N LYS A 14 14.87 0.31 13.14
CA LYS A 14 15.51 0.50 14.46
C LYS A 14 14.86 -0.40 15.50
N TYR A 15 15.65 -0.82 16.50
CA TYR A 15 15.10 -1.48 17.68
C TYR A 15 14.18 -0.54 18.46
N ASP A 16 12.94 -0.97 18.69
CA ASP A 16 11.94 -0.24 19.47
C ASP A 16 11.72 -0.96 20.81
N PRO A 17 12.02 -0.31 21.95
CA PRO A 17 11.86 -0.92 23.27
C PRO A 17 10.38 -1.16 23.65
N ASN A 18 9.42 -0.45 23.02
CA ASN A 18 8.00 -0.68 23.24
C ASN A 18 7.53 -2.00 22.61
N PHE A 19 8.15 -2.39 21.50
CA PHE A 19 7.87 -3.64 20.78
C PHE A 19 8.84 -4.77 21.08
N GLN A 20 9.98 -4.44 21.70
CA GLN A 20 11.08 -5.36 21.97
C GLN A 20 11.60 -6.06 20.69
N SER A 21 11.57 -5.35 19.56
CA SER A 21 12.01 -5.85 18.26
C SER A 21 12.50 -4.71 17.38
N ASP A 22 13.19 -5.03 16.29
CA ASP A 22 13.33 -4.07 15.19
C ASP A 22 11.94 -3.72 14.64
N THR A 23 11.69 -2.42 14.47
CA THR A 23 10.51 -1.90 13.79
C THR A 23 10.95 -1.08 12.59
N GLU A 24 10.09 -1.07 11.57
CA GLU A 24 10.20 -0.21 10.40
C GLU A 24 9.26 0.99 10.59
N THR A 25 9.82 2.20 10.55
CA THR A 25 9.08 3.44 10.76
C THR A 25 9.21 4.40 9.59
N TYR A 26 8.20 5.24 9.44
CA TYR A 26 8.14 6.29 8.43
C TYR A 26 7.94 7.63 9.13
N GLU A 27 8.61 8.67 8.64
CA GLU A 27 8.48 10.04 9.15
C GLU A 27 7.90 10.97 8.08
N LYS A 28 7.13 11.97 8.52
CA LYS A 28 6.50 13.02 7.70
C LYS A 28 5.49 12.47 6.68
N GLU A 29 5.96 11.81 5.64
CA GLU A 29 5.17 11.29 4.53
C GLU A 29 5.78 9.98 4.01
N THR A 30 4.92 9.04 3.62
CA THR A 30 5.33 7.81 2.92
C THR A 30 4.30 7.46 1.86
N THR A 31 4.77 6.88 0.75
CA THR A 31 3.94 6.44 -0.37
C THR A 31 4.04 4.94 -0.52
N PHE A 32 2.89 4.27 -0.56
CA PHE A 32 2.75 2.85 -0.82
C PHE A 32 2.14 2.65 -2.20
N LEU A 33 2.86 1.97 -3.08
CA LEU A 33 2.40 1.62 -4.42
C LEU A 33 2.02 0.14 -4.46
N LEU A 34 0.83 -0.15 -4.98
CA LEU A 34 0.31 -1.50 -5.12
C LEU A 34 0.31 -1.86 -6.61
N ALA A 35 1.07 -2.89 -6.98
CA ALA A 35 1.02 -3.48 -8.32
C ALA A 35 0.15 -4.73 -8.26
N ALA A 36 -0.92 -4.74 -9.04
CA ALA A 36 -1.85 -5.87 -9.13
C ALA A 36 -2.07 -6.24 -10.59
N GLU A 37 -2.27 -7.53 -10.83
CA GLU A 37 -2.61 -8.06 -12.16
C GLU A 37 -4.13 -8.18 -12.28
N LEU A 38 -4.69 -7.57 -13.32
CA LEU A 38 -6.09 -7.75 -13.67
C LEU A 38 -6.31 -9.18 -14.20
N ALA A 39 -7.36 -9.85 -13.71
CA ALA A 39 -7.72 -11.16 -14.23
C ALA A 39 -8.05 -11.08 -15.73
N ARG A 40 -7.59 -12.06 -16.53
CA ARG A 40 -7.86 -12.11 -17.98
C ARG A 40 -9.36 -12.16 -18.31
N THR A 41 -10.18 -12.62 -17.36
CA THR A 41 -11.63 -12.75 -17.47
C THR A 41 -12.37 -11.62 -16.75
N ALA A 42 -11.69 -10.53 -16.37
CA ALA A 42 -12.34 -9.39 -15.74
C ALA A 42 -13.40 -8.79 -16.68
N PRO A 43 -14.65 -8.59 -16.22
CA PRO A 43 -15.69 -8.02 -17.05
C PRO A 43 -15.36 -6.55 -17.39
N PRO A 44 -15.73 -6.06 -18.58
CA PRO A 44 -15.65 -4.65 -18.91
C PRO A 44 -16.50 -3.80 -17.96
N GLY A 45 -16.05 -2.58 -17.67
CA GLY A 45 -16.78 -1.62 -16.85
C GLY A 45 -16.07 -1.24 -15.54
N PRO A 46 -16.76 -0.52 -14.64
CA PRO A 46 -16.16 -0.01 -13.41
C PRO A 46 -15.87 -1.16 -12.43
N LEU A 47 -14.65 -1.16 -11.91
CA LEU A 47 -14.17 -2.05 -10.86
C LEU A 47 -13.70 -1.20 -9.68
N GLU A 48 -14.37 -1.32 -8.54
CA GLU A 48 -13.94 -0.67 -7.31
C GLU A 48 -12.76 -1.43 -6.67
N LEU A 49 -11.69 -0.71 -6.42
CA LEU A 49 -10.51 -1.17 -5.71
C LEU A 49 -10.49 -0.55 -4.33
N THR A 50 -10.39 -1.39 -3.29
CA THR A 50 -10.31 -0.94 -1.90
C THR A 50 -8.98 -1.37 -1.27
N ALA A 51 -8.23 -0.41 -0.75
CA ALA A 51 -7.05 -0.64 0.07
C ALA A 51 -7.35 -0.32 1.53
N ARG A 52 -6.94 -1.20 2.44
CA ARG A 52 -7.08 -1.01 3.88
C ARG A 52 -5.70 -0.96 4.50
N LEU A 53 -5.37 0.17 5.13
CA LEU A 53 -4.13 0.35 5.87
C LEU A 53 -4.43 0.39 7.36
N ARG A 54 -3.60 -0.29 8.15
CA ARG A 54 -3.55 -0.15 9.60
C ARG A 54 -2.20 0.43 9.96
N TYR A 55 -2.20 1.52 10.71
CA TYR A 55 -0.99 2.16 11.19
C TYR A 55 -1.16 2.60 12.64
N GLN A 56 -0.05 2.93 13.27
CA GLN A 56 0.00 3.56 14.57
C GLN A 56 1.03 4.66 14.54
N MET A 57 0.80 5.70 15.33
CA MET A 57 1.76 6.78 15.53
C MET A 57 2.41 6.58 16.89
N CYS A 58 3.73 6.75 16.94
CA CYS A 58 4.50 6.63 18.15
C CYS A 58 5.38 7.87 18.33
N ASP A 59 5.66 8.19 19.58
CA ASP A 59 6.80 9.02 19.98
C ASP A 59 7.86 8.11 20.65
N ASP A 60 8.94 8.70 21.18
CA ASP A 60 10.04 7.95 21.80
C ASP A 60 9.65 7.19 23.09
N ARG A 61 8.44 7.39 23.62
CA ARG A 61 7.99 6.86 24.91
C ARG A 61 6.74 5.99 24.80
N GLN A 62 5.91 6.22 23.80
CA GLN A 62 4.61 5.57 23.70
C GLN A 62 4.11 5.51 22.26
N CYS A 63 3.19 4.58 22.04
CA CYS A 63 2.41 4.48 20.81
C CYS A 63 0.94 4.73 21.08
N LEU A 64 0.31 5.49 20.20
CA LEU A 64 -1.13 5.67 20.19
C LEU A 64 -1.83 4.39 19.72
N PRO A 65 -3.10 4.18 20.11
CA PRO A 65 -3.89 3.07 19.59
C PRO A 65 -3.88 3.03 18.05
N PRO A 66 -3.81 1.84 17.44
CA PRO A 66 -3.71 1.71 16.00
C PRO A 66 -4.99 2.19 15.32
N LYS A 67 -4.83 2.94 14.23
CA LYS A 67 -5.91 3.42 13.37
C LYS A 67 -6.00 2.57 12.12
N ARG A 68 -7.22 2.41 11.61
CA ARG A 68 -7.49 1.85 10.28
C ARG A 68 -7.96 2.96 9.36
N ILE A 69 -7.43 2.99 8.15
CA ILE A 69 -7.93 3.85 7.08
C ILE A 69 -8.23 2.99 5.85
N THR A 70 -9.21 3.45 5.08
CA THR A 70 -9.62 2.82 3.84
C THR A 70 -9.45 3.83 2.72
N ALA A 71 -8.80 3.43 1.64
CA ALA A 71 -8.76 4.16 0.38
C ALA A 71 -9.54 3.38 -0.67
N ALA A 72 -10.29 4.08 -1.50
CA ALA A 72 -11.04 3.49 -2.60
C ALA A 72 -10.68 4.21 -3.90
N ALA A 73 -10.61 3.46 -4.99
CA ALA A 73 -10.41 3.97 -6.34
C ALA A 73 -11.25 3.15 -7.32
N VAL A 74 -11.76 3.79 -8.37
CA VAL A 74 -12.48 3.09 -9.44
C VAL A 74 -11.53 2.92 -10.62
N LEU A 75 -11.29 1.67 -11.00
CA LEU A 75 -10.61 1.29 -12.22
C LEU A 75 -11.66 0.96 -13.28
N THR A 76 -11.58 1.57 -14.46
CA THR A 76 -12.42 1.15 -15.60
C THR A 76 -11.69 0.06 -16.38
N VAL A 77 -12.30 -1.13 -16.46
CA VAL A 77 -11.82 -2.22 -17.31
C VAL A 77 -12.31 -1.98 -18.73
N ASP A 78 -11.39 -1.69 -19.63
CA ASP A 78 -11.65 -1.53 -21.06
C ASP A 78 -10.81 -2.56 -21.85
N PRO A 79 -11.44 -3.49 -22.59
CA PRO A 79 -10.75 -4.45 -23.45
C PRO A 79 -9.89 -3.81 -24.54
N ALA A 80 -10.16 -2.56 -24.91
CA ALA A 80 -9.41 -1.79 -25.90
C ALA A 80 -8.34 -0.89 -25.26
N ALA A 81 -8.15 -0.91 -23.94
CA ALA A 81 -7.15 -0.10 -23.27
C ALA A 81 -5.74 -0.45 -23.76
N PRO A 82 -4.89 0.55 -24.05
CA PRO A 82 -3.48 0.30 -24.34
C PRO A 82 -2.76 -0.23 -23.10
N ALA A 83 -1.63 -0.91 -23.31
CA ALA A 83 -0.77 -1.30 -22.20
C ALA A 83 -0.34 -0.08 -21.39
N ALA A 84 -0.42 -0.16 -20.06
CA ALA A 84 -0.05 0.94 -19.18
C ALA A 84 1.45 1.25 -19.31
N ALA A 85 1.79 2.53 -19.47
CA ALA A 85 3.17 3.02 -19.52
C ALA A 85 3.74 3.39 -18.14
N PHE A 86 3.00 3.12 -17.06
CA PHE A 86 3.43 3.46 -15.71
C PHE A 86 4.56 2.52 -15.27
N VAL A 87 5.74 3.09 -15.03
CA VAL A 87 6.88 2.39 -14.44
C VAL A 87 6.81 2.57 -12.93
N LEU A 88 6.71 1.47 -12.19
CA LEU A 88 6.81 1.50 -10.74
C LEU A 88 8.21 2.01 -10.36
N PRO A 89 8.33 3.12 -9.62
CA PRO A 89 9.63 3.57 -9.12
C PRO A 89 10.22 2.47 -8.23
N ALA A 90 11.54 2.35 -8.25
CA ALA A 90 12.25 1.56 -7.25
C ALA A 90 11.98 2.22 -5.89
N GLY A 91 11.35 1.46 -4.98
CA GLY A 91 11.09 1.90 -3.61
C GLY A 91 12.38 2.20 -2.85
#